data_AF-A0A9W4S6H6-F1
#
_entry.id   AF-A0A9W4S6H6-F1
#
_cell.length_a   1.000
_cell.length_b   1.000
_cell.length_c   1.000
_cell.angle_alpha   90.00
_cell.angle_beta   90.00
_cell.angle_gamma   90.00
#
_symmetry.space_group_name_H-M   'P 1'
#
loop_
_entity.id
_entity.type
_entity.pdbx_description
1 polymer ?
#
loop_
_entity_poly.entity_id
_entity_poly.type
_entity_poly.pdbx_seq_one_letter_code
_entity_poly.pdbx_strand_id
1 'polypeptide(L)'
;MSFVQRRMFSASARNLSKVTVLGAAGGIGQPLSLLMKLNPRVTELALYDIRGGPGVAADISHVNTKSNVKGYDPTATGLASALKGSEIVLIPAGVPRKPGMTRDDLFNTNASIVRDLAKACAESCPDANILVISNPVNSTVPIVSEVFKARGVYNPKRLFGVTTLDVVRASRFVSEIKGSDPKDENITVVGGHSGVTIVPLFSQSNHPDLSSNAELVNRVQFGGDEVVKAKDGAGSATLSMAFAG
;
A
#
# COMPACT_ATOMS: atom_id res chain seq x y z
N MET A 1 29.18 49.93 11.13
CA MET A 1 27.86 49.27 10.96
C MET A 1 28.08 47.77 10.93
N SER A 2 27.61 47.07 11.96
CA SER A 2 27.80 45.63 12.13
C SER A 2 26.66 44.88 11.43
N PHE A 3 27.00 44.04 10.44
CA PHE A 3 26.04 43.12 9.83
C PHE A 3 26.01 41.83 10.66
N VAL A 4 25.06 41.75 11.59
CA VAL A 4 24.75 40.50 12.30
C VAL A 4 24.05 39.57 11.31
N GLN A 5 24.76 38.54 10.87
CA GLN A 5 24.24 37.48 10.02
C GLN A 5 23.29 36.59 10.83
N ARG A 6 21.97 36.81 10.68
CA ARG A 6 20.95 35.91 11.25
C ARG A 6 21.04 34.55 10.54
N ARG A 7 21.60 33.55 11.21
CA ARG A 7 21.44 32.15 10.81
C ARG A 7 19.97 31.76 11.01
N MET A 8 19.20 31.70 9.93
CA MET A 8 17.90 31.03 9.95
C MET A 8 18.14 29.53 10.03
N PHE A 9 18.02 28.97 11.23
CA PHE A 9 17.83 27.52 11.36
C PHE A 9 16.41 27.21 10.87
N SER A 10 16.27 26.78 9.62
CA SER A 10 15.10 26.02 9.21
C SER A 10 15.25 24.63 9.81
N ALA A 11 14.72 24.44 11.01
CA ALA A 11 14.29 23.10 11.40
C ALA A 11 13.07 22.84 10.53
N SER A 12 13.22 22.07 9.44
CA SER A 12 12.03 21.48 8.83
C SER A 12 11.34 20.75 9.97
N ALA A 13 10.12 21.14 10.33
CA ALA A 13 9.28 20.31 11.18
C ALA A 13 9.39 18.91 10.58
N ARG A 14 9.99 17.97 11.31
CA ARG A 14 9.96 16.56 10.87
C ARG A 14 8.48 16.31 10.66
N ASN A 15 8.05 15.94 9.46
CA ASN A 15 6.69 15.46 9.26
C ASN A 15 6.60 14.19 10.10
N LEU A 16 6.14 14.35 11.35
CA LEU A 16 6.03 13.29 12.33
C LEU A 16 4.74 12.56 12.00
N SER A 17 4.81 11.52 11.17
CA SER A 17 3.61 10.81 10.75
C SER A 17 3.35 9.59 11.63
N LYS A 18 2.14 9.53 12.20
CA LYS A 18 1.58 8.25 12.69
C LYS A 18 1.03 7.46 11.50
N VAL A 19 1.58 6.26 11.29
CA VAL A 19 1.16 5.33 10.24
C VAL A 19 0.52 4.10 10.90
N THR A 20 -0.65 3.71 10.41
CA THR A 20 -1.34 2.48 10.83
C THR A 20 -1.37 1.46 9.70
N VAL A 21 -1.00 0.21 9.99
CA VAL A 21 -1.11 -0.92 9.04
C VAL A 21 -2.23 -1.84 9.51
N LEU A 22 -3.29 -1.95 8.71
CA LEU A 22 -4.41 -2.87 8.94
C LEU A 22 -4.21 -4.16 8.14
N GLY A 23 -4.02 -5.28 8.83
CA GLY A 23 -3.55 -6.54 8.24
C GLY A 23 -2.05 -6.74 8.39
N ALA A 24 -1.47 -6.23 9.47
CA ALA A 24 -0.03 -6.17 9.70
C ALA A 24 0.64 -7.55 9.85
N ALA A 25 -0.09 -8.61 10.19
CA ALA A 25 0.46 -9.96 10.32
C ALA A 25 0.38 -10.79 9.03
N GLY A 26 -0.26 -10.25 7.99
CA GLY A 26 -0.35 -10.89 6.68
C GLY A 26 0.97 -10.90 5.90
N GLY A 27 1.00 -11.63 4.78
CA GLY A 27 2.20 -11.79 3.95
C GLY A 27 2.74 -10.48 3.34
N ILE A 28 1.87 -9.49 3.08
CA ILE A 28 2.30 -8.13 2.71
C ILE A 28 2.54 -7.29 3.97
N GLY A 29 1.67 -7.42 4.98
CA GLY A 29 1.67 -6.58 6.17
C GLY A 29 2.97 -6.63 6.96
N GLN A 30 3.58 -7.80 7.15
CA GLN A 30 4.84 -7.92 7.90
C GLN A 30 6.00 -7.19 7.23
N PRO A 31 6.36 -7.49 5.96
CA PRO A 31 7.44 -6.77 5.28
C PRO A 31 7.12 -5.29 5.08
N LEU A 32 5.86 -4.91 4.85
CA LEU A 32 5.46 -3.50 4.76
C LEU A 32 5.69 -2.76 6.09
N SER A 33 5.34 -3.39 7.20
CA SER A 33 5.55 -2.84 8.55
C SER A 33 7.05 -2.68 8.85
N LEU A 34 7.90 -3.62 8.40
CA LEU A 34 9.35 -3.47 8.50
C LEU A 34 9.85 -2.26 7.69
N LEU A 35 9.40 -2.09 6.45
CA LEU A 35 9.79 -0.93 5.63
C LEU A 35 9.32 0.40 6.24
N MET A 36 8.12 0.43 6.83
CA MET A 36 7.65 1.61 7.57
C MET A 36 8.48 1.88 8.82
N LYS A 37 8.91 0.84 9.55
CA LYS A 37 9.82 0.96 10.70
C LYS A 37 11.18 1.55 10.30
N LEU A 38 11.67 1.24 9.10
CA LEU A 38 12.92 1.78 8.56
C LEU A 38 12.80 3.22 8.05
N ASN A 39 11.59 3.71 7.79
CA ASN A 39 11.36 5.04 7.21
C ASN A 39 11.52 6.15 8.28
N PRO A 40 12.48 7.09 8.12
CA PRO A 40 12.74 8.13 9.12
C PRO A 40 11.63 9.19 9.25
N ARG A 41 10.62 9.17 8.37
CA ARG A 41 9.43 10.04 8.43
C ARG A 41 8.31 9.45 9.28
N VAL A 42 8.37 8.15 9.59
CA VAL A 42 7.40 7.50 10.48
C VAL A 42 7.89 7.67 11.92
N THR A 43 7.03 8.15 12.80
CA THR A 43 7.37 8.33 14.23
C THR A 43 6.58 7.41 15.13
N GLU A 44 5.35 7.09 14.73
CA GLU A 44 4.52 6.08 15.38
C GLU A 44 4.03 5.10 14.33
N LEU A 45 4.25 3.81 14.57
CA LEU A 45 3.80 2.72 13.73
C LEU A 45 2.81 1.86 14.53
N ALA A 46 1.54 1.95 14.18
CA ALA A 46 0.47 1.16 14.79
C ALA A 46 0.15 -0.06 13.92
N LEU A 47 0.25 -1.25 14.50
CA LEU A 47 0.05 -2.52 13.81
C LEU A 47 -1.23 -3.18 14.32
N TYR A 48 -2.19 -3.39 13.42
CA TYR A 48 -3.42 -4.10 13.74
C TYR A 48 -3.60 -5.30 12.80
N ASP A 49 -4.02 -6.41 13.38
CA ASP A 49 -4.46 -7.59 12.65
C ASP A 49 -5.48 -8.36 13.50
N ILE A 50 -6.33 -9.15 12.87
CA ILE A 50 -7.25 -10.06 13.57
C ILE A 50 -6.48 -11.16 14.32
N ARG A 51 -5.22 -11.41 13.95
CA ARG A 51 -4.32 -12.35 14.64
C ARG A 51 -2.88 -11.86 14.60
N GLY A 52 -2.16 -11.95 15.72
CA GLY A 52 -0.71 -11.79 15.75
C GLY A 52 -0.17 -10.35 15.69
N GLY A 53 -1.03 -9.32 15.67
CA GLY A 53 -0.60 -7.91 15.66
C GLY A 53 0.40 -7.55 16.77
N PRO A 54 0.14 -7.86 18.05
CA PRO A 54 1.10 -7.63 19.14
C PRO A 54 2.43 -8.37 18.98
N GLY A 55 2.42 -9.59 18.45
CA GLY A 55 3.65 -10.38 18.24
C GLY A 55 4.54 -9.78 17.16
N VAL A 56 3.95 -9.37 16.02
CA VAL A 56 4.66 -8.68 14.94
C VAL A 56 5.23 -7.36 15.42
N ALA A 57 4.48 -6.61 16.23
CA ALA A 57 4.97 -5.36 16.80
C ALA A 57 6.15 -5.57 17.76
N ALA A 58 6.12 -6.60 18.60
CA ALA A 58 7.22 -6.94 19.49
C ALA A 58 8.51 -7.20 18.68
N ASP A 59 8.42 -8.01 17.63
CA ASP A 59 9.55 -8.28 16.73
C ASP A 59 10.10 -7.00 16.08
N ILE A 60 9.22 -6.24 15.38
CA ILE A 60 9.61 -5.02 14.67
C ILE A 60 10.12 -3.93 15.62
N SER A 61 9.70 -3.92 16.89
CA SER A 61 10.16 -2.94 17.88
C SER A 61 11.65 -3.04 18.20
N HIS A 62 12.28 -4.19 17.99
CA HIS A 62 13.72 -4.40 18.22
C HIS A 62 14.61 -3.76 17.14
N VAL A 63 14.03 -3.36 16.00
CA VAL A 63 14.78 -2.67 14.94
C VAL A 63 15.22 -1.30 15.44
N ASN A 64 16.52 -1.02 15.30
CA ASN A 64 17.23 0.13 15.88
C ASN A 64 16.96 1.48 15.17
N THR A 65 15.69 1.81 14.93
CA THR A 65 15.24 3.08 14.36
C THR A 65 14.32 3.84 15.32
N LYS A 66 14.12 5.14 15.07
CA LYS A 66 13.48 6.06 16.02
C LYS A 66 11.97 5.86 16.22
N SER A 67 11.27 5.24 15.28
CA SER A 67 9.80 5.14 15.35
C SER A 67 9.37 4.22 16.49
N ASN A 68 8.36 4.63 17.25
CA ASN A 68 7.72 3.79 18.25
C ASN A 68 6.75 2.85 17.57
N VAL A 69 6.80 1.56 17.92
CA VAL A 69 5.91 0.54 17.33
C VAL A 69 4.97 0.02 18.40
N LYS A 70 3.68 -0.09 18.08
CA LYS A 70 2.69 -0.69 18.96
C LYS A 70 1.78 -1.62 18.18
N GLY A 71 1.64 -2.84 18.68
CA GLY A 71 0.64 -3.79 18.20
C GLY A 71 -0.65 -3.67 19.01
N TYR A 72 -1.77 -3.89 18.34
CA TYR A 72 -3.10 -3.74 18.94
C TYR A 72 -3.87 -5.06 18.90
N ASP A 73 -4.62 -5.32 19.97
CA ASP A 73 -5.44 -6.52 20.10
C ASP A 73 -6.58 -6.56 19.07
N PRO A 74 -7.02 -7.77 18.66
CA PRO A 74 -8.06 -7.96 17.66
C PRO A 74 -9.47 -7.72 18.21
N THR A 75 -9.68 -6.54 18.80
CA THR A 75 -10.96 -6.10 19.36
C THR A 75 -11.39 -4.79 18.70
N ALA A 76 -12.67 -4.44 18.78
CA ALA A 76 -13.17 -3.16 18.28
C ALA A 76 -12.43 -1.96 18.93
N THR A 77 -12.19 -2.04 20.24
CA THR A 77 -11.42 -1.03 20.98
C THR A 77 -9.95 -1.00 20.54
N GLY A 78 -9.35 -2.16 20.29
CA GLY A 78 -7.99 -2.28 19.78
C GLY A 78 -7.85 -1.63 18.39
N LEU A 79 -8.78 -1.90 17.48
CA LEU A 79 -8.84 -1.29 16.15
C LEU A 79 -8.99 0.24 16.24
N ALA A 80 -9.96 0.73 17.01
CA ALA A 80 -10.17 2.17 17.19
C ALA A 80 -8.93 2.85 17.79
N SER A 81 -8.27 2.19 18.75
CA SER A 81 -7.04 2.70 19.38
C SER A 81 -5.84 2.70 18.43
N ALA A 82 -5.75 1.72 17.52
CA ALA A 82 -4.74 1.71 16.46
C ALA A 82 -4.92 2.94 15.56
N LEU A 83 -6.15 3.17 15.12
CA LEU A 83 -6.51 4.23 14.17
C LEU A 83 -6.43 5.65 14.73
N LYS A 84 -6.74 5.86 16.02
CA LYS A 84 -6.79 7.20 16.63
C LYS A 84 -5.52 8.00 16.37
N GLY A 85 -5.65 9.16 15.71
CA GLY A 85 -4.53 10.07 15.40
C GLY A 85 -3.64 9.62 14.25
N SER A 86 -4.01 8.59 13.48
CA SER A 86 -3.28 8.19 12.28
C SER A 86 -3.40 9.27 11.20
N GLU A 87 -2.29 9.59 10.54
CA GLU A 87 -2.26 10.46 9.36
C GLU A 87 -2.26 9.68 8.06
N ILE A 88 -1.78 8.43 8.11
CA ILE A 88 -1.74 7.48 7.00
C ILE A 88 -2.24 6.13 7.51
N VAL A 89 -3.16 5.51 6.77
CA VAL A 89 -3.65 4.15 7.03
C VAL A 89 -3.40 3.31 5.79
N LEU A 90 -2.56 2.29 5.93
CA LEU A 90 -2.28 1.28 4.91
C LEU A 90 -3.19 0.08 5.14
N ILE A 91 -3.91 -0.35 4.11
CA ILE A 91 -4.85 -1.49 4.19
C ILE A 91 -4.40 -2.61 3.25
N PRO A 92 -3.38 -3.42 3.64
CA PRO A 92 -3.07 -4.69 2.98
C PRO A 92 -3.97 -5.86 3.41
N ALA A 93 -4.86 -5.65 4.40
CA ALA A 93 -5.77 -6.68 4.91
C ALA A 93 -6.58 -7.34 3.79
N GLY A 94 -6.57 -8.66 3.77
CA GLY A 94 -7.31 -9.45 2.79
C GLY A 94 -6.92 -10.91 2.91
N VAL A 95 -7.76 -11.77 2.33
CA VAL A 95 -7.50 -13.21 2.29
C VAL A 95 -6.86 -13.53 0.94
N PRO A 96 -5.75 -14.31 0.90
CA PRO A 96 -5.26 -14.83 -0.37
C PRO A 96 -6.26 -15.84 -0.93
N ARG A 97 -6.26 -16.03 -2.25
CA ARG A 97 -7.10 -17.07 -2.87
C ARG A 97 -6.73 -18.44 -2.30
N LYS A 98 -7.71 -19.17 -1.79
CA LYS A 98 -7.55 -20.54 -1.30
C LYS A 98 -8.04 -21.55 -2.36
N PRO A 99 -7.53 -22.79 -2.36
CA PRO A 99 -8.09 -23.87 -3.18
C PRO A 99 -9.61 -23.97 -2.97
N GLY A 100 -10.37 -24.10 -4.07
CA GLY A 100 -11.84 -24.19 -4.04
C GLY A 100 -12.59 -22.85 -3.95
N MET A 101 -11.91 -21.72 -3.73
CA MET A 101 -12.53 -20.40 -3.69
C MET A 101 -12.75 -19.83 -5.10
N THR A 102 -13.98 -19.42 -5.41
CA THR A 102 -14.29 -18.72 -6.67
C THR A 102 -13.75 -17.29 -6.65
N ARG A 103 -13.73 -16.62 -7.80
CA ARG A 103 -13.36 -15.20 -7.88
C ARG A 103 -14.33 -14.33 -7.09
N ASP A 104 -15.63 -14.66 -7.15
CA ASP A 104 -16.68 -13.90 -6.47
C ASP A 104 -16.63 -14.11 -4.95
N ASP A 105 -16.32 -15.31 -4.48
CA ASP A 105 -16.14 -15.57 -3.04
C ASP A 105 -14.98 -14.75 -2.47
N LEU A 106 -13.87 -14.69 -3.20
CA LEU A 106 -12.70 -13.91 -2.82
C LEU A 106 -13.03 -12.42 -2.79
N PHE A 107 -13.76 -11.94 -3.81
CA PHE A 107 -14.23 -10.56 -3.87
C PHE A 107 -15.13 -10.23 -2.68
N ASN A 108 -16.18 -11.02 -2.43
CA ASN A 108 -17.13 -10.80 -1.34
C ASN A 108 -16.43 -10.80 0.03
N THR A 109 -15.50 -11.72 0.24
CA THR A 109 -14.69 -11.78 1.45
C THR A 109 -13.88 -10.50 1.64
N ASN A 110 -13.07 -10.09 0.66
CA ASN A 110 -12.25 -8.89 0.79
C ASN A 110 -13.08 -7.60 0.81
N ALA A 111 -14.21 -7.54 0.10
CA ALA A 111 -15.14 -6.43 0.13
C ALA A 111 -15.70 -6.20 1.54
N SER A 112 -16.10 -7.28 2.23
CA SER A 112 -16.57 -7.18 3.62
C SER A 112 -15.49 -6.70 4.58
N ILE A 113 -14.27 -7.24 4.47
CA ILE A 113 -13.12 -6.83 5.29
C ILE A 113 -12.84 -5.34 5.09
N VAL A 114 -12.70 -4.88 3.83
CA VAL A 114 -12.40 -3.47 3.52
C VAL A 114 -13.52 -2.56 4.00
N ARG A 115 -14.79 -2.93 3.80
CA ARG A 115 -15.94 -2.16 4.27
C ARG A 115 -15.88 -1.93 5.78
N ASP A 116 -15.60 -2.98 6.55
CA ASP A 116 -15.64 -2.89 8.01
C ASP A 116 -14.43 -2.14 8.57
N LEU A 117 -13.25 -2.30 7.97
CA LEU A 117 -12.08 -1.47 8.28
C LEU A 117 -12.31 0.00 7.89
N ALA A 118 -12.96 0.26 6.76
CA ALA A 118 -13.29 1.62 6.32
C ALA A 118 -14.27 2.31 7.28
N LYS A 119 -15.25 1.58 7.83
CA LYS A 119 -16.15 2.12 8.87
C LYS A 119 -15.36 2.57 10.10
N ALA A 120 -14.44 1.72 10.58
CA ALA A 120 -13.59 2.06 11.71
C ALA A 120 -12.68 3.27 11.42
N CYS A 121 -12.12 3.37 10.20
CA CYS A 121 -11.32 4.53 9.78
C CYS A 121 -12.16 5.81 9.74
N ALA A 122 -13.35 5.76 9.16
CA ALA A 122 -14.27 6.90 9.09
C ALA A 122 -14.69 7.41 10.48
N GLU A 123 -14.79 6.51 11.47
CA GLU A 123 -15.14 6.84 12.85
C GLU A 123 -13.94 7.32 13.68
N SER A 124 -12.76 6.74 13.49
CA SER A 124 -11.61 6.93 14.40
C SER A 124 -10.53 7.89 13.86
N CYS A 125 -10.42 8.03 12.54
CA CYS A 125 -9.42 8.88 11.87
C CYS A 125 -9.92 9.37 10.50
N PRO A 126 -11.06 10.10 10.43
CA PRO A 126 -11.66 10.53 9.16
C PRO A 126 -10.74 11.40 8.30
N ASP A 127 -9.76 12.06 8.92
CA ASP A 127 -8.81 12.94 8.24
C ASP A 127 -7.53 12.25 7.73
N ALA A 128 -7.37 10.96 7.97
CA ALA A 128 -6.20 10.21 7.52
C ALA A 128 -6.19 10.02 5.99
N ASN A 129 -5.00 9.90 5.41
CA ASN A 129 -4.82 9.40 4.05
C ASN A 129 -4.99 7.88 4.07
N ILE A 130 -6.00 7.38 3.37
CA ILE A 130 -6.34 5.96 3.29
C ILE A 130 -5.75 5.37 2.01
N LEU A 131 -4.83 4.42 2.15
CA LEU A 131 -4.16 3.73 1.06
C LEU A 131 -4.63 2.27 1.03
N VAL A 132 -5.47 1.95 0.04
CA VAL A 132 -6.08 0.63 -0.14
C VAL A 132 -5.16 -0.23 -1.01
N ILE A 133 -4.61 -1.30 -0.41
CA ILE A 133 -3.81 -2.32 -1.09
C ILE A 133 -4.65 -3.60 -1.30
N SER A 134 -5.68 -3.81 -0.49
CA SER A 134 -6.61 -4.93 -0.55
C SER A 134 -7.19 -5.13 -1.95
N ASN A 135 -6.92 -6.30 -2.52
CA ASN A 135 -7.45 -6.67 -3.82
C ASN A 135 -8.91 -7.15 -3.76
N PRO A 136 -9.72 -6.88 -4.80
CA PRO A 136 -9.37 -6.15 -6.02
C PRO A 136 -9.49 -4.62 -5.85
N VAL A 137 -8.39 -3.88 -6.06
CA VAL A 137 -8.31 -2.42 -5.85
C VAL A 137 -9.38 -1.64 -6.64
N ASN A 138 -9.66 -2.09 -7.87
CA ASN A 138 -10.68 -1.50 -8.75
C ASN A 138 -12.09 -1.45 -8.13
N SER A 139 -12.36 -2.29 -7.11
CA SER A 139 -13.66 -2.36 -6.44
C SER A 139 -13.58 -1.98 -4.96
N THR A 140 -12.47 -2.27 -4.28
CA THR A 140 -12.29 -1.94 -2.87
C THR A 140 -12.16 -0.42 -2.64
N VAL A 141 -11.56 0.34 -3.55
CA VAL A 141 -11.51 1.81 -3.46
C VAL A 141 -12.92 2.43 -3.53
N PRO A 142 -13.79 2.09 -4.50
CA PRO A 142 -15.19 2.49 -4.48
C PRO A 142 -15.92 2.13 -3.18
N ILE A 143 -15.69 0.94 -2.62
CA ILE A 143 -16.30 0.54 -1.34
C ILE A 143 -15.91 1.50 -0.21
N VAL A 144 -14.62 1.83 -0.08
CA VAL A 144 -14.17 2.81 0.94
C VAL A 144 -14.81 4.18 0.70
N SER A 145 -14.85 4.64 -0.55
CA SER A 145 -15.51 5.90 -0.92
C SER A 145 -16.98 5.94 -0.46
N GLU A 146 -17.77 4.91 -0.78
CA GLU A 146 -19.19 4.87 -0.40
C GLU A 146 -19.39 4.76 1.11
N VAL A 147 -18.55 4.01 1.82
CA VAL A 147 -18.58 3.97 3.30
C VAL A 147 -18.30 5.35 3.89
N PHE A 148 -17.30 6.06 3.40
CA PHE A 148 -16.96 7.40 3.88
C PHE A 148 -18.05 8.43 3.55
N LYS A 149 -18.69 8.33 2.37
CA LYS A 149 -19.83 9.17 1.99
C LYS A 149 -21.02 8.94 2.91
N ALA A 150 -21.36 7.68 3.18
CA ALA A 150 -22.44 7.31 4.10
C ALA A 150 -22.18 7.80 5.54
N ARG A 151 -20.92 8.00 5.92
CA ARG A 151 -20.51 8.59 7.21
C ARG A 151 -20.33 10.11 7.17
N GLY A 152 -20.49 10.76 6.02
CA GLY A 152 -20.38 12.21 5.88
C GLY A 152 -18.95 12.76 5.99
N VAL A 153 -17.93 11.92 5.82
CA VAL A 153 -16.50 12.28 6.02
C VAL A 153 -15.65 12.08 4.76
N TYR A 154 -16.28 11.83 3.61
CA TYR A 154 -15.56 11.56 2.37
C TYR A 154 -14.79 12.79 1.86
N ASN A 155 -13.48 12.62 1.71
CA ASN A 155 -12.61 13.54 1.01
C ASN A 155 -11.87 12.80 -0.12
N PRO A 156 -12.16 13.07 -1.40
CA PRO A 156 -11.53 12.36 -2.52
C PRO A 156 -10.01 12.59 -2.61
N LYS A 157 -9.47 13.65 -1.99
CA LYS A 157 -8.04 13.94 -1.97
C LYS A 157 -7.24 13.08 -0.97
N ARG A 158 -7.92 12.23 -0.20
CA ARG A 158 -7.33 11.42 0.88
C ARG A 158 -7.58 9.92 0.72
N LEU A 159 -8.18 9.48 -0.37
CA LEU A 159 -8.41 8.06 -0.65
C LEU A 159 -7.61 7.64 -1.88
N PHE A 160 -6.75 6.63 -1.72
CA PHE A 160 -5.84 6.17 -2.75
C PHE A 160 -5.97 4.66 -2.92
N GLY A 161 -6.11 4.20 -4.16
CA GLY A 161 -5.82 2.82 -4.52
C GLY A 161 -4.34 2.69 -4.83
N VAL A 162 -3.64 1.78 -4.15
CA VAL A 162 -2.20 1.61 -4.36
C VAL A 162 -1.95 0.76 -5.61
N THR A 163 -1.51 1.41 -6.69
CA THR A 163 -1.17 0.77 -7.97
C THR A 163 0.32 0.83 -8.31
N THR A 164 1.15 1.32 -7.36
CA THR A 164 2.59 1.53 -7.52
C THR A 164 3.33 0.28 -8.00
N LEU A 165 2.86 -0.92 -7.66
CA LEU A 165 3.49 -2.17 -8.10
C LEU A 165 3.49 -2.31 -9.63
N ASP A 166 2.49 -1.77 -10.32
CA ASP A 166 2.43 -1.82 -11.79
C ASP A 166 3.50 -0.92 -12.40
N VAL A 167 3.74 0.25 -11.80
CA VAL A 167 4.84 1.16 -12.17
C VAL A 167 6.19 0.51 -11.91
N VAL A 168 6.38 -0.11 -10.74
CA VAL A 168 7.63 -0.83 -10.39
C VAL A 168 7.91 -1.96 -11.38
N ARG A 169 6.88 -2.74 -11.76
CA ARG A 169 7.00 -3.79 -12.78
C ARG A 169 7.35 -3.23 -14.14
N ALA A 170 6.64 -2.20 -14.60
CA ALA A 170 6.89 -1.59 -15.89
C ALA A 170 8.33 -1.05 -16.00
N SER A 171 8.78 -0.33 -14.98
CA SER A 171 10.15 0.21 -14.88
C SER A 171 11.19 -0.91 -14.92
N ARG A 172 10.95 -2.00 -14.16
CA ARG A 172 11.81 -3.18 -14.18
C ARG A 172 11.87 -3.86 -15.54
N PHE A 173 10.73 -4.14 -16.16
CA PHE A 173 10.70 -4.86 -17.44
C PHE A 173 11.28 -4.04 -18.60
N VAL A 174 11.06 -2.72 -18.60
CA VAL A 174 11.72 -1.81 -19.56
C VAL A 174 13.24 -1.86 -19.38
N SER A 175 13.74 -1.80 -18.14
CA SER A 175 15.18 -1.85 -17.86
C SER A 175 15.85 -3.14 -18.34
N GLU A 176 15.14 -4.28 -18.29
CA GLU A 176 15.64 -5.57 -18.78
C GLU A 176 15.82 -5.58 -20.30
N ILE A 177 14.94 -4.89 -21.04
CA ILE A 177 15.03 -4.77 -22.50
C ILE A 177 16.13 -3.79 -22.90
N LYS A 178 16.25 -2.68 -22.17
CA LYS A 178 17.14 -1.56 -22.53
C LYS A 178 18.54 -1.66 -21.93
N GLY A 179 18.74 -2.54 -20.94
CA GLY A 179 20.01 -2.67 -20.22
C GLY A 179 20.32 -1.47 -19.32
N SER A 180 19.30 -0.78 -18.82
CA SER A 180 19.39 0.40 -17.95
C SER A 180 19.17 0.07 -16.47
N ASP A 181 19.36 1.04 -15.57
CA ASP A 181 18.95 0.90 -14.17
C ASP A 181 17.43 1.12 -14.05
N PRO A 182 16.64 0.17 -13.50
CA PRO A 182 15.21 0.32 -13.31
C PRO A 182 14.80 1.53 -12.47
N LYS A 183 15.69 2.09 -11.64
CA LYS A 183 15.41 3.31 -10.87
C LYS A 183 15.31 4.56 -11.74
N ASP A 184 15.95 4.54 -12.92
CA ASP A 184 15.96 5.66 -13.86
C ASP A 184 14.83 5.55 -14.90
N GLU A 185 14.16 4.39 -14.96
CA GLU A 185 13.03 4.13 -15.86
C GLU A 185 11.72 4.67 -15.29
N ASN A 186 11.36 5.90 -15.66
CA ASN A 186 10.13 6.53 -15.22
C ASN A 186 8.95 6.18 -16.16
N ILE A 187 8.24 5.09 -15.85
CA ILE A 187 7.07 4.66 -16.64
C ILE A 187 5.76 5.06 -15.96
N THR A 188 4.97 5.90 -16.62
CA THR A 188 3.61 6.22 -16.15
C THR A 188 2.66 5.06 -16.46
N VAL A 189 1.90 4.62 -15.46
CA VAL A 189 0.85 3.60 -15.60
C VAL A 189 -0.48 4.18 -15.13
N VAL A 190 -1.52 4.02 -15.95
CA VAL A 190 -2.88 4.55 -15.68
C VAL A 190 -3.94 3.46 -15.80
N GLY A 191 -5.19 3.80 -15.52
CA GLY A 191 -6.34 2.90 -15.60
C GLY A 191 -6.69 2.29 -14.25
N GLY A 192 -6.61 0.97 -14.15
CA GLY A 192 -6.86 0.19 -12.93
C GLY A 192 -5.70 -0.76 -12.59
N HIS A 193 -5.97 -1.72 -11.70
CA HIS A 193 -4.99 -2.65 -11.13
C HIS A 193 -5.36 -4.12 -11.40
N SER A 194 -5.95 -4.43 -12.55
CA SER A 194 -6.31 -5.81 -12.91
C SER A 194 -6.26 -6.06 -14.41
N GLY A 195 -5.37 -6.94 -14.85
CA GLY A 195 -5.25 -7.37 -16.24
C GLY A 195 -5.21 -6.19 -17.20
N VAL A 196 -6.09 -6.20 -18.20
CA VAL A 196 -6.18 -5.18 -19.25
C VAL A 196 -6.52 -3.78 -18.77
N THR A 197 -6.98 -3.62 -17.52
CA THR A 197 -7.20 -2.28 -16.95
C THR A 197 -5.89 -1.56 -16.63
N ILE A 198 -4.76 -2.29 -16.54
CA ILE A 198 -3.42 -1.72 -16.33
C ILE A 198 -2.90 -1.22 -17.69
N VAL A 199 -2.66 0.09 -17.80
CA VAL A 199 -2.26 0.74 -19.05
C VAL A 199 -0.90 1.44 -18.87
N PRO A 200 0.22 0.78 -19.20
CA PRO A 200 1.53 1.43 -19.21
C PRO A 200 1.67 2.36 -20.42
N LEU A 201 1.95 3.64 -20.17
CA LEU A 201 2.06 4.68 -21.19
C LEU A 201 3.50 4.79 -21.70
N PHE A 202 3.99 3.76 -22.39
CA PHE A 202 5.35 3.76 -22.93
C PHE A 202 5.61 4.92 -23.91
N SER A 203 4.57 5.41 -24.60
CA SER A 203 4.65 6.58 -25.48
C SER A 203 5.00 7.89 -24.76
N GLN A 204 4.83 7.94 -23.44
CA GLN A 204 5.19 9.07 -22.58
C GLN A 204 6.48 8.83 -21.79
N SER A 205 7.17 7.72 -22.04
CA SER A 205 8.45 7.40 -21.42
C SER A 205 9.63 7.85 -22.29
N ASN A 206 10.86 7.60 -21.81
CA ASN A 206 12.08 7.76 -22.61
C ASN A 206 12.21 6.72 -23.74
N HIS A 207 11.30 5.74 -23.80
CA HIS A 207 11.31 4.63 -24.77
C HIS A 207 9.97 4.53 -25.52
N PRO A 208 9.57 5.56 -26.28
CA PRO A 208 8.31 5.54 -27.03
C PRO A 208 8.28 4.42 -28.09
N ASP A 209 9.45 3.94 -28.53
CA ASP A 209 9.60 2.78 -29.43
C ASP A 209 9.01 1.48 -28.84
N LEU A 210 8.90 1.38 -27.51
CA LEU A 210 8.30 0.23 -26.84
C LEU A 210 6.76 0.25 -26.85
N SER A 211 6.12 1.31 -27.33
CA SER A 211 4.66 1.45 -27.33
C SER A 211 3.94 0.37 -28.14
N SER A 212 4.58 -0.15 -29.19
CA SER A 212 4.04 -1.23 -30.02
C SER A 212 4.41 -2.63 -29.51
N ASN A 213 5.13 -2.75 -28.40
CA ASN A 213 5.55 -4.04 -27.85
C ASN A 213 4.41 -4.68 -27.03
N ALA A 214 3.57 -5.47 -27.72
CA ALA A 214 2.42 -6.14 -27.11
C ALA A 214 2.80 -7.16 -26.02
N GLU A 215 3.96 -7.82 -26.15
CA GLU A 215 4.44 -8.79 -25.15
C GLU A 215 4.82 -8.09 -23.85
N LEU A 216 5.51 -6.94 -23.93
CA LEU A 216 5.84 -6.12 -22.78
C LEU A 216 4.57 -5.59 -22.07
N VAL A 217 3.60 -5.08 -22.84
CA VAL A 217 2.31 -4.63 -22.29
C VAL A 217 1.61 -5.78 -21.56
N ASN A 218 1.54 -6.96 -22.18
CA ASN A 218 0.93 -8.14 -21.58
C ASN A 218 1.66 -8.55 -20.29
N ARG A 219 2.99 -8.58 -20.29
CA ARG A 219 3.78 -8.91 -19.10
C ARG A 219 3.54 -7.94 -17.94
N VAL A 220 3.38 -6.63 -18.22
CA VAL A 220 2.98 -5.65 -17.18
C VAL A 220 1.58 -5.96 -16.65
N GLN A 221 0.60 -6.17 -17.53
CA GLN A 221 -0.80 -6.44 -17.17
C GLN A 221 -0.99 -7.72 -16.35
N PHE A 222 -0.19 -8.75 -16.63
CA PHE A 222 -0.31 -10.08 -16.03
C PHE A 222 0.90 -10.47 -15.15
N GLY A 223 1.74 -9.51 -14.77
CA GLY A 223 2.89 -9.76 -13.88
C GLY A 223 2.50 -10.27 -12.49
N GLY A 224 1.23 -10.13 -12.09
CA GLY A 224 0.66 -10.80 -10.92
C GLY A 224 0.55 -12.31 -11.11
N ASP A 225 0.07 -12.74 -12.27
CA ASP A 225 -0.16 -14.15 -12.60
C ASP A 225 1.17 -14.90 -12.76
N GLU A 226 2.20 -14.23 -13.29
CA GLU A 226 3.58 -14.76 -13.34
C GLU A 226 4.06 -15.17 -11.94
N VAL A 227 3.86 -14.31 -10.92
CA VAL A 227 4.26 -14.59 -9.54
C VAL A 227 3.41 -15.69 -8.90
N VAL A 228 2.09 -15.69 -9.15
CA VAL A 228 1.19 -16.73 -8.62
C VAL A 228 1.58 -18.10 -9.17
N LYS A 229 1.88 -18.18 -10.47
CA LYS A 229 2.36 -19.40 -11.13
C LYS A 229 3.70 -19.84 -10.57
N ALA A 230 4.66 -18.92 -10.41
CA ALA A 230 5.99 -19.23 -9.86
C ALA A 230 5.96 -19.68 -8.38
N LYS A 231 4.89 -19.36 -7.65
CA LYS A 231 4.63 -19.83 -6.28
C LYS A 231 3.75 -21.07 -6.22
N ASP A 232 3.50 -21.75 -7.33
CA ASP A 232 2.61 -22.92 -7.42
C ASP A 232 1.22 -22.67 -6.79
N GLY A 233 0.72 -21.44 -6.92
CA GLY A 233 -0.57 -21.05 -6.34
C GLY A 233 -0.57 -20.81 -4.83
N ALA A 234 0.57 -20.90 -4.14
CA ALA A 234 0.70 -20.67 -2.69
C ALA A 234 0.59 -19.19 -2.25
N GLY A 235 0.15 -18.30 -3.15
CA GLY A 235 -0.08 -16.89 -2.89
C GLY A 235 0.35 -16.00 -4.06
N SER A 236 0.21 -14.69 -3.87
CA SER A 236 0.59 -13.66 -4.85
C SER A 236 1.86 -12.92 -4.42
N ALA A 237 2.17 -11.81 -5.11
CA ALA A 237 3.27 -10.92 -4.74
C ALA A 237 3.08 -10.38 -3.31
N THR A 238 4.08 -10.62 -2.45
CA THR A 238 4.10 -10.17 -1.06
C THR A 238 5.21 -9.17 -0.83
N LEU A 239 6.45 -9.55 -1.12
CA LEU A 239 7.64 -8.73 -0.89
C LEU A 239 7.71 -7.51 -1.81
N SER A 240 7.52 -7.72 -3.13
CA SER A 240 7.49 -6.60 -4.09
C SER A 240 6.29 -5.69 -3.88
N MET A 241 5.15 -6.23 -3.40
CA MET A 241 4.01 -5.42 -3.02
C MET A 241 4.29 -4.60 -1.75
N ALA A 242 4.97 -5.15 -0.76
CA ALA A 242 5.40 -4.38 0.41
C ALA A 242 6.38 -3.26 0.06
N PHE A 243 7.29 -3.50 -0.90
CA PHE A 243 8.17 -2.46 -1.43
C PHE A 243 7.41 -1.32 -2.12
N ALA A 244 6.35 -1.65 -2.86
CA ALA A 244 5.54 -0.67 -3.60
C ALA A 244 4.44 0.00 -2.77
N GLY A 245 4.11 -0.58 -1.60
CA GLY A 245 2.96 -0.27 -0.76
C GLY A 245 3.12 0.88 0.21
#